data_AF-A0A927Z6T9-F1
#
_entry.id   AF-A0A927Z6T9-F1
#
_cell.length_a   1.000
_cell.length_b   1.000
_cell.length_c   1.000
_cell.angle_alpha   90.00
_cell.angle_beta   90.00
_cell.angle_gamma   90.00
#
_symmetry.space_group_name_H-M   'P 1'
#
loop_
_entity.id
_entity.type
_entity.pdbx_description
1 polymer ?
#
loop_
_entity_poly.entity_id
_entity_poly.type
_entity_poly.pdbx_seq_one_letter_code
_entity_poly.pdbx_strand_id
1 'polypeptide(L)'
;MKMLDIATALKENSYPGRGIIIGRTPDGKKAVTAYFIMGRSENSRNRVFVEDGEGIRTQAFDPSKLTDPSLIIYAPVRVLGNKLIVTNGDQTDTIYDLMKEGKTFEESLRTREFEPDGPNYTPRISGVLEFANGDFDFSMSILKSDDGDPAACNRYTFAYSNPIAGKGRFIHTYMTDGNPLPSFAGEPELVNVCDDINEYTDLLWNSLNADNKVSLFVRYVDLATGKYETKIINKNA
;
A
#
# COMPACT_ATOMS: atom_id res chain seq x y z
N MET A 1 -13.24 15.60 -6.73
CA MET A 1 -13.36 14.15 -7.01
C MET A 1 -14.68 13.61 -6.48
N LYS A 2 -15.34 12.76 -7.26
CA LYS A 2 -16.46 11.94 -6.78
C LYS A 2 -15.89 10.83 -5.90
N MET A 3 -16.54 10.52 -4.78
CA MET A 3 -16.18 9.36 -3.97
C MET A 3 -16.55 8.09 -4.74
N LEU A 4 -15.57 7.20 -4.91
CA LEU A 4 -15.75 5.89 -5.50
C LEU A 4 -16.14 4.88 -4.43
N ASP A 5 -16.91 3.88 -4.83
CA ASP A 5 -17.08 2.68 -4.03
C ASP A 5 -15.88 1.75 -4.25
N ILE A 6 -15.10 1.47 -3.20
CA ILE A 6 -13.86 0.70 -3.30
C ILE A 6 -14.10 -0.72 -3.80
N ALA A 7 -15.21 -1.34 -3.42
CA ALA A 7 -15.54 -2.68 -3.89
C ALA A 7 -15.75 -2.69 -5.42
N THR A 8 -16.47 -1.70 -5.93
CA THR A 8 -16.69 -1.52 -7.37
C THR A 8 -15.38 -1.23 -8.09
N ALA A 9 -14.57 -0.29 -7.58
CA ALA A 9 -13.26 0.05 -8.17
C ALA A 9 -12.32 -1.16 -8.28
N LEU A 10 -12.29 -2.03 -7.26
CA LEU A 10 -11.48 -3.25 -7.28
C LEU A 10 -12.07 -4.35 -8.17
N LYS A 11 -13.40 -4.48 -8.25
CA LYS A 11 -14.05 -5.50 -9.10
C LYS A 11 -13.95 -5.17 -10.58
N GLU A 12 -14.01 -3.89 -10.93
CA GLU A 12 -13.91 -3.42 -12.32
C GLU A 12 -12.47 -3.35 -12.82
N ASN A 13 -11.48 -3.41 -11.92
CA ASN A 13 -10.06 -3.45 -12.26
C ASN A 13 -9.47 -4.85 -12.02
N SER A 14 -9.30 -5.62 -13.09
CA SER A 14 -8.77 -6.99 -13.01
C SER A 14 -7.34 -7.07 -12.46
N TYR A 15 -6.56 -5.99 -12.55
CA TYR A 15 -5.18 -5.97 -12.11
C TYR A 15 -4.62 -4.57 -11.75
N PRO A 16 -5.00 -4.00 -10.59
CA PRO A 16 -4.35 -2.80 -10.05
C PRO A 16 -2.91 -3.04 -9.56
N GLY A 17 -2.50 -4.31 -9.44
CA GLY A 17 -1.21 -4.73 -8.89
C GLY A 17 -1.18 -4.65 -7.37
N ARG A 18 -0.39 -3.74 -6.81
CA ARG A 18 -0.33 -3.48 -5.37
C ARG A 18 -1.13 -2.23 -5.06
N GLY A 19 -1.83 -2.20 -3.93
CA GLY A 19 -2.68 -1.08 -3.56
C GLY A 19 -2.55 -0.73 -2.09
N ILE A 20 -2.57 0.57 -1.78
CA ILE A 20 -2.57 1.14 -0.44
C ILE A 20 -3.83 1.98 -0.29
N ILE A 21 -4.57 1.77 0.80
CA ILE A 21 -5.70 2.60 1.21
C ILE A 21 -5.36 3.19 2.58
N ILE A 22 -5.48 4.51 2.72
CA ILE A 22 -5.37 5.20 4.01
C ILE A 22 -6.61 6.08 4.21
N GLY A 23 -7.25 6.00 5.37
CA GLY A 23 -8.45 6.78 5.64
C GLY A 23 -8.83 6.85 7.11
N ARG A 24 -10.00 7.42 7.38
CA ARG A 24 -10.60 7.49 8.72
C ARG A 24 -11.98 6.85 8.71
N THR A 25 -12.28 6.02 9.70
CA THR A 25 -13.59 5.35 9.82
C THR A 25 -14.76 6.34 9.79
N PRO A 26 -15.95 5.94 9.32
CA PRO A 26 -17.15 6.79 9.36
C PRO A 26 -17.48 7.35 10.74
N ASP A 27 -17.26 6.60 11.81
CA ASP A 27 -17.44 7.07 13.19
C ASP A 27 -16.37 8.07 13.66
N GLY A 28 -15.33 8.29 12.86
CA GLY A 28 -14.24 9.22 13.10
C GLY A 28 -13.20 8.77 14.11
N LYS A 29 -13.34 7.58 14.71
CA LYS A 29 -12.55 7.16 15.88
C LYS A 29 -11.26 6.44 15.53
N LYS A 30 -11.13 5.91 14.30
CA LYS A 30 -9.99 5.08 13.93
C LYS A 30 -9.37 5.53 12.61
N ALA A 31 -8.04 5.49 12.55
CA ALA A 31 -7.32 5.50 11.28
C ALA A 31 -7.34 4.11 10.67
N VAL A 32 -7.55 4.03 9.36
CA VAL A 32 -7.61 2.80 8.57
C VAL A 32 -6.42 2.77 7.63
N THR A 33 -5.72 1.64 7.59
CA THR A 33 -4.70 1.34 6.57
C THR A 33 -4.96 -0.04 6.00
N ALA A 34 -5.09 -0.15 4.68
CA ALA A 34 -5.10 -1.43 4.00
C ALA A 34 -3.98 -1.48 2.96
N TYR A 35 -3.35 -2.65 2.84
CA TYR A 35 -2.35 -2.94 1.83
C TYR A 35 -2.61 -4.31 1.23
N PHE A 36 -2.67 -4.40 -0.10
CA PHE A 36 -2.85 -5.68 -0.77
C PHE A 36 -1.84 -5.88 -1.89
N ILE A 37 -1.64 -7.15 -2.20
CA ILE A 37 -0.84 -7.61 -3.33
C ILE A 37 -1.70 -8.44 -4.26
N MET A 38 -1.63 -8.10 -5.55
CA MET A 38 -2.01 -8.98 -6.64
C MET A 38 -0.79 -9.32 -7.50
N GLY A 39 -0.76 -10.53 -8.05
CA GLY A 39 0.33 -11.03 -8.87
C GLY A 39 -0.14 -11.85 -10.07
N ARG A 40 0.53 -11.67 -11.22
CA ARG A 40 0.29 -12.46 -12.46
C ARG A 40 1.24 -13.63 -12.63
N SER A 41 2.51 -13.46 -12.27
CA SER A 41 3.53 -14.51 -12.40
C SER A 41 3.52 -15.46 -11.21
N GLU A 42 4.05 -16.67 -11.41
CA GLU A 42 4.25 -17.63 -10.31
C GLU A 42 5.11 -17.01 -9.20
N ASN A 43 6.22 -16.35 -9.55
CA ASN A 43 7.08 -15.66 -8.58
C ASN A 43 6.30 -14.58 -7.80
N SER A 44 5.51 -13.73 -8.46
CA SER A 44 4.73 -12.67 -7.80
C SER A 44 3.60 -13.20 -6.91
N ARG A 45 3.07 -14.39 -7.22
CA ARG A 45 2.04 -15.11 -6.43
C ARG A 45 2.63 -15.92 -5.29
N ASN A 46 3.92 -16.23 -5.35
CA ASN A 46 4.63 -17.06 -4.38
C ASN A 46 5.04 -16.28 -3.13
N ARG A 47 4.12 -15.52 -2.53
CA ARG A 47 4.40 -14.76 -1.31
C ARG A 47 3.22 -14.70 -0.36
N VAL A 48 3.55 -14.58 0.92
CA VAL A 48 2.62 -14.42 2.04
C VAL A 48 3.07 -13.27 2.93
N PHE A 49 2.14 -12.63 3.61
CA PHE A 49 2.44 -11.75 4.72
C PHE A 49 2.57 -12.56 6.00
N VAL A 50 3.61 -12.23 6.77
CA VAL A 50 3.80 -12.67 8.15
C VAL A 50 3.98 -11.46 9.04
N GLU A 51 3.64 -11.62 10.31
CA GLU A 51 3.90 -10.59 11.32
C GLU A 51 5.42 -10.41 11.51
N ASP A 52 5.85 -9.15 11.64
CA ASP A 52 7.24 -8.79 11.90
C ASP A 52 7.28 -7.58 12.85
N GLY A 53 7.38 -7.86 14.15
CA GLY A 53 7.25 -6.85 15.20
C GLY A 53 5.87 -6.18 15.17
N GLU A 54 5.85 -4.85 15.11
CA GLU A 54 4.61 -4.08 14.95
C GLU A 54 4.14 -3.98 13.48
N GLY A 55 4.91 -4.53 12.55
CA GLY A 55 4.65 -4.47 11.11
C GLY A 55 4.36 -5.83 10.49
N ILE A 56 4.61 -5.93 9.18
CA ILE A 56 4.57 -7.19 8.44
C ILE A 56 5.77 -7.28 7.50
N ARG A 57 6.11 -8.51 7.15
CA ARG A 57 7.08 -8.84 6.11
C ARG A 57 6.47 -9.77 5.07
N THR A 58 6.90 -9.66 3.83
CA THR A 58 6.64 -10.70 2.83
C THR A 58 7.64 -11.85 2.97
N GLN A 59 7.16 -13.08 2.84
CA GLN A 59 7.97 -14.28 2.75
C GLN A 59 7.55 -15.09 1.53
N ALA A 60 8.47 -15.87 0.97
CA ALA A 60 8.11 -16.82 -0.08
C ALA A 60 7.21 -17.91 0.50
N PHE A 61 6.10 -18.23 -0.18
CA PHE A 61 5.24 -19.35 0.24
C PHE A 61 5.97 -20.68 0.06
N ASP A 62 6.57 -20.87 -1.11
CA ASP A 62 7.44 -21.99 -1.45
C ASP A 62 8.83 -21.46 -1.80
N PRO A 63 9.83 -21.59 -0.91
CA PRO A 63 11.19 -21.11 -1.16
C PRO A 63 11.85 -21.71 -2.41
N SER A 64 11.43 -22.90 -2.86
CA SER A 64 12.00 -23.56 -4.03
C SER A 64 11.61 -22.89 -5.36
N LYS A 65 10.54 -22.09 -5.35
CA LYS A 65 10.02 -21.35 -6.51
C LYS A 65 10.48 -19.90 -6.56
N LEU A 66 11.30 -19.47 -5.60
CA LEU A 66 11.79 -18.11 -5.51
C LEU A 66 12.95 -17.90 -6.49
N THR A 67 12.73 -17.12 -7.53
CA THR A 67 13.78 -16.84 -8.53
C THR A 67 14.56 -15.56 -8.21
N ASP A 68 13.85 -14.48 -7.90
CA ASP A 68 14.44 -13.19 -7.50
C ASP A 68 13.77 -12.70 -6.21
N PRO A 69 14.51 -12.67 -5.08
CA PRO A 69 13.98 -12.23 -3.80
C PRO A 69 13.82 -10.72 -3.68
N SER A 70 14.54 -9.92 -4.50
CA SER A 70 14.73 -8.48 -4.25
C SER A 70 13.45 -7.66 -4.33
N LEU A 71 12.52 -8.05 -5.20
CA LEU A 71 11.20 -7.41 -5.38
C LEU A 71 10.07 -8.14 -4.65
N ILE A 72 10.39 -9.25 -3.96
CA ILE A 72 9.41 -10.12 -3.30
C ILE A 72 9.51 -10.05 -1.80
N ILE A 73 10.71 -10.03 -1.24
CA ILE A 73 10.98 -10.06 0.19
C ILE A 73 11.34 -8.66 0.66
N TYR A 74 10.41 -8.02 1.35
CA TYR A 74 10.56 -6.70 1.96
C TYR A 74 9.60 -6.59 3.15
N ALA A 75 9.68 -5.52 3.93
CA ALA A 75 8.71 -5.21 4.97
C ALA A 75 7.66 -4.23 4.42
N PRO A 76 6.45 -4.65 4.03
CA PRO A 76 5.44 -3.70 3.56
C PRO A 76 5.01 -2.69 4.61
N VAL A 77 5.06 -3.05 5.90
CA VAL A 77 4.60 -2.18 6.99
C VAL A 77 5.68 -2.12 8.08
N ARG A 78 6.04 -0.90 8.50
CA ARG A 78 6.91 -0.65 9.66
C ARG A 78 6.37 0.49 10.51
N VAL A 79 6.70 0.47 11.81
CA VAL A 79 6.31 1.52 12.78
C VAL A 79 7.55 2.23 13.28
N LEU A 80 7.61 3.56 13.13
CA LEU A 80 8.67 4.43 13.64
C LEU A 80 8.07 5.43 14.63
N GLY A 81 8.14 5.12 15.93
CA GLY A 81 7.55 5.97 16.97
C GLY A 81 6.06 6.15 16.75
N ASN A 82 5.63 7.38 16.49
CA ASN A 82 4.24 7.73 16.19
C ASN A 82 3.87 7.62 14.70
N LYS A 83 4.67 6.94 13.87
CA LYS A 83 4.48 6.87 12.42
C LYS A 83 4.27 5.44 11.95
N LEU A 84 3.25 5.23 11.12
CA LEU A 84 3.01 3.98 10.42
C LEU A 84 3.40 4.15 8.94
N ILE A 85 4.39 3.40 8.49
CA ILE A 85 4.89 3.42 7.11
C ILE A 85 4.35 2.20 6.39
N VAL A 86 3.79 2.38 5.20
CA VAL A 86 3.26 1.31 4.34
C VAL A 86 3.73 1.50 2.90
N THR A 87 4.33 0.49 2.28
CA THR A 87 4.83 0.58 0.90
C THR A 87 4.74 -0.76 0.15
N ASN A 88 4.92 -0.73 -1.17
CA ASN A 88 4.95 -1.95 -1.98
C ASN A 88 6.34 -2.54 -2.26
N GLY A 89 7.38 -2.13 -1.54
CA GLY A 89 8.73 -2.63 -1.76
C GLY A 89 9.70 -2.32 -0.62
N ASP A 90 10.98 -2.53 -0.87
CA ASP A 90 12.08 -2.28 0.08
C ASP A 90 12.28 -0.79 0.44
N GLN A 91 11.62 0.14 -0.28
CA GLN A 91 11.64 1.56 0.09
C GLN A 91 11.02 1.82 1.47
N THR A 92 10.27 0.88 2.05
CA THR A 92 9.84 0.98 3.46
C THR A 92 11.03 1.15 4.39
N ASP A 93 12.11 0.41 4.17
CA ASP A 93 13.31 0.47 5.02
C ASP A 93 14.08 1.77 4.76
N THR A 94 14.17 2.21 3.51
CA THR A 94 14.74 3.52 3.16
C THR A 94 14.00 4.67 3.85
N ILE A 95 12.66 4.67 3.83
CA ILE A 95 11.85 5.67 4.54
C ILE A 95 12.09 5.57 6.04
N TYR A 96 12.03 4.36 6.61
CA TYR A 96 12.22 4.15 8.04
C TYR A 96 13.58 4.69 8.53
N ASP A 97 14.67 4.30 7.88
CA ASP A 97 16.03 4.65 8.31
C ASP A 97 16.29 6.15 8.14
N LEU A 98 15.94 6.74 7.00
CA LEU A 98 16.18 8.16 6.75
C LEU A 98 15.28 9.06 7.60
N MET A 99 14.03 8.67 7.87
CA MET A 99 13.18 9.42 8.80
C MET A 99 13.67 9.30 10.24
N LYS A 100 14.25 8.16 10.63
CA LYS A 100 14.90 8.01 11.94
C LYS A 100 16.12 8.94 12.08
N GLU A 101 16.79 9.25 10.98
CA GLU A 101 17.86 10.25 10.89
C GLU A 101 17.35 11.71 10.76
N GLY A 102 16.02 11.92 10.76
CA GLY A 102 15.40 13.24 10.72
C GLY A 102 15.07 13.78 9.34
N LYS A 103 15.16 12.95 8.28
CA LYS A 103 14.69 13.32 6.93
C LYS A 103 13.17 13.30 6.84
N THR A 104 12.61 14.09 5.93
CA THR A 104 11.18 13.99 5.62
C THR A 104 10.86 12.76 4.78
N PHE A 105 9.58 12.43 4.65
CA PHE A 105 9.10 11.35 3.79
C PHE A 105 9.54 11.54 2.33
N GLU A 106 9.43 12.77 1.82
CA GLU A 106 9.82 13.14 0.46
C GLU A 106 11.33 13.11 0.27
N GLU A 107 12.10 13.64 1.22
CA GLU A 107 13.56 13.58 1.17
C GLU A 107 14.05 12.14 1.11
N SER A 108 13.42 11.25 1.89
CA SER A 108 13.74 9.82 1.90
C SER A 108 13.50 9.19 0.53
N LEU A 109 12.36 9.47 -0.09
CA LEU A 109 11.97 8.92 -1.39
C LEU A 109 12.75 9.50 -2.59
N ARG A 110 13.40 10.66 -2.45
CA ARG A 110 14.30 11.20 -3.50
C ARG A 110 15.50 10.30 -3.80
N THR A 111 15.86 9.39 -2.89
CA THR A 111 16.94 8.41 -3.08
C THR A 111 16.51 7.17 -3.86
N ARG A 112 15.22 7.07 -4.21
CA ARG A 112 14.61 5.92 -4.88
C ARG A 112 13.99 6.34 -6.22
N GLU A 113 13.72 5.32 -7.02
CA GLU A 113 13.01 5.37 -8.31
C GLU A 113 12.00 4.23 -8.38
N PHE A 114 11.29 4.08 -9.50
CA PHE A 114 10.46 2.90 -9.77
C PHE A 114 11.26 1.58 -9.70
N GLU A 115 10.58 0.44 -9.73
CA GLU A 115 11.24 -0.86 -9.71
C GLU A 115 11.99 -1.11 -11.04
N PRO A 116 13.22 -1.65 -11.02
CA PRO A 116 14.01 -1.88 -12.23
C PRO A 116 13.59 -3.18 -12.96
N ASP A 117 12.28 -3.39 -13.14
CA ASP A 117 11.67 -4.61 -13.69
C ASP A 117 11.12 -4.40 -15.11
N GLY A 118 11.94 -3.78 -15.96
CA GLY A 118 11.62 -3.53 -17.36
C GLY A 118 11.07 -4.79 -18.06
N PRO A 119 10.02 -4.67 -18.89
CA PRO A 119 9.47 -3.42 -19.42
C PRO A 119 8.35 -2.81 -18.56
N ASN A 120 8.04 -3.33 -17.37
CA ASN A 120 6.92 -2.80 -16.58
C ASN A 120 7.27 -1.53 -15.81
N TYR A 121 8.52 -1.42 -15.33
CA TYR A 121 8.99 -0.30 -14.51
C TYR A 121 8.02 0.03 -13.38
N THR A 122 7.70 -0.99 -12.59
CA THR A 122 6.59 -0.94 -11.65
C THR A 122 6.71 0.27 -10.72
N PRO A 123 5.65 1.09 -10.58
CA PRO A 123 5.71 2.20 -9.64
C PRO A 123 5.95 1.76 -8.20
N ARG A 124 6.71 2.57 -7.48
CA ARG A 124 6.80 2.48 -6.02
C ARG A 124 5.76 3.37 -5.39
N ILE A 125 4.73 2.78 -4.80
CA ILE A 125 3.73 3.46 -4.00
C ILE A 125 4.10 3.36 -2.52
N SER A 126 3.88 4.46 -1.81
CA SER A 126 4.21 4.59 -0.39
C SER A 126 3.16 5.42 0.34
N GLY A 127 2.98 5.16 1.62
CA GLY A 127 2.16 5.96 2.52
C GLY A 127 2.82 6.05 3.89
N VAL A 128 2.65 7.19 4.55
CA VAL A 128 3.04 7.39 5.95
C VAL A 128 1.92 8.09 6.68
N LEU A 129 1.48 7.51 7.80
CA LEU A 129 0.58 8.14 8.75
C LEU A 129 1.41 8.66 9.92
N GLU A 130 1.14 9.87 10.38
CA GLU A 130 1.73 10.45 11.57
C GLU A 130 0.64 10.76 12.59
N PHE A 131 0.70 10.09 13.74
CA PHE A 131 -0.29 10.20 14.82
C PHE A 131 0.13 11.24 15.85
N ALA A 132 -0.74 12.18 16.17
CA ALA A 132 -0.49 13.19 17.20
C ALA A 132 -1.80 13.72 17.80
N ASN A 133 -1.82 13.97 19.11
CA ASN A 133 -2.93 14.63 19.81
C ASN A 133 -4.32 13.98 19.60
N GLY A 134 -4.38 12.66 19.47
CA GLY A 134 -5.64 11.95 19.21
C GLY A 134 -6.17 12.10 17.78
N ASP A 135 -5.32 12.53 16.86
CA ASP A 135 -5.58 12.64 15.43
C ASP A 135 -4.37 12.08 14.63
N PHE A 136 -4.44 12.17 13.30
CA PHE A 136 -3.37 11.81 12.39
C PHE A 136 -3.44 12.63 11.12
N ASP A 137 -2.27 12.91 10.55
CA ASP A 137 -2.14 13.31 9.15
C ASP A 137 -1.52 12.15 8.37
N PHE A 138 -1.65 12.16 7.05
CA PHE A 138 -0.93 11.20 6.23
C PHE A 138 -0.47 11.77 4.90
N SER A 139 0.59 11.18 4.36
CA SER A 139 1.07 11.45 3.01
C SER A 139 1.14 10.17 2.21
N MET A 140 0.88 10.27 0.91
CA MET A 140 1.06 9.19 -0.06
C MET A 140 2.02 9.63 -1.14
N SER A 141 2.76 8.70 -1.73
CA SER A 141 3.68 8.97 -2.82
C SER A 141 3.66 7.88 -3.87
N ILE A 142 3.97 8.27 -5.11
CA ILE A 142 4.26 7.36 -6.21
C ILE A 142 5.52 7.83 -6.96
N LEU A 143 6.45 6.90 -7.17
CA LEU A 143 7.60 7.05 -8.05
C LEU A 143 7.37 6.16 -9.28
N LYS A 144 7.33 6.74 -10.48
CA LYS A 144 7.03 6.01 -11.72
C LYS A 144 7.87 6.50 -12.89
N SER A 145 8.12 5.63 -13.86
CA SER A 145 8.75 6.04 -15.11
C SER A 145 7.87 7.04 -15.87
N ASP A 146 8.47 7.93 -16.64
CA ASP A 146 7.74 8.80 -17.57
C ASP A 146 7.34 8.01 -18.82
N ASP A 147 6.07 7.61 -18.90
CA ASP A 147 5.51 6.82 -20.01
C ASP A 147 6.33 5.58 -20.43
N GLY A 148 6.98 4.94 -19.45
CA GLY A 148 7.79 3.74 -19.65
C GLY A 148 9.24 3.99 -20.03
N ASP A 149 9.71 5.25 -20.01
CA ASP A 149 11.11 5.58 -20.23
C ASP A 149 11.95 5.27 -18.96
N PRO A 150 12.91 4.32 -19.01
CA PRO A 150 13.76 3.98 -17.88
C PRO A 150 14.72 5.11 -17.46
N ALA A 151 14.92 6.14 -18.28
CA ALA A 151 15.81 7.25 -17.97
C ALA A 151 15.10 8.40 -17.21
N ALA A 152 13.77 8.36 -17.09
CA ALA A 152 12.98 9.45 -16.53
C ALA A 152 12.10 8.96 -15.38
N CYS A 153 12.38 9.41 -14.15
CA CYS A 153 11.59 9.09 -12.97
C CYS A 153 10.76 10.32 -12.51
N ASN A 154 9.44 10.21 -12.63
CA ASN A 154 8.49 11.15 -12.07
C ASN A 154 8.19 10.81 -10.60
N ARG A 155 8.15 11.84 -9.75
CA ARG A 155 7.96 11.69 -8.30
C ARG A 155 6.82 12.60 -7.84
N TYR A 156 5.81 12.01 -7.22
CA TYR A 156 4.65 12.75 -6.72
C TYR A 156 4.43 12.43 -5.24
N THR A 157 4.06 13.46 -4.48
CA THR A 157 3.66 13.33 -3.07
C THR A 157 2.35 14.09 -2.85
N PHE A 158 1.44 13.47 -2.11
CA PHE A 158 0.13 13.99 -1.78
C PHE A 158 -0.02 14.00 -0.26
N ALA A 159 -0.17 15.19 0.33
CA ALA A 159 -0.34 15.35 1.76
C ALA A 159 -1.81 15.58 2.10
N TYR A 160 -2.29 14.92 3.15
CA TYR A 160 -3.66 14.99 3.62
C TYR A 160 -3.67 15.32 5.12
N SER A 161 -3.99 16.57 5.44
CA SER A 161 -4.19 17.01 6.81
C SER A 161 -5.64 16.87 7.24
N ASN A 162 -5.86 16.55 8.52
CA ASN A 162 -7.18 16.36 9.14
C ASN A 162 -8.11 15.45 8.30
N PRO A 163 -7.77 14.16 8.14
CA PRO A 163 -8.56 13.21 7.35
C PRO A 163 -10.03 13.21 7.76
N ILE A 164 -10.92 13.33 6.79
CA ILE A 164 -12.37 13.43 7.04
C ILE A 164 -12.94 12.03 7.28
N ALA A 165 -13.80 11.89 8.30
CA ALA A 165 -14.49 10.65 8.62
C ALA A 165 -15.21 10.06 7.40
N GLY A 166 -15.10 8.74 7.24
CA GLY A 166 -15.67 7.97 6.12
C GLY A 166 -14.94 8.12 4.79
N LYS A 167 -13.85 8.90 4.73
CA LYS A 167 -13.04 9.09 3.50
C LYS A 167 -11.73 8.34 3.59
N GLY A 168 -11.43 7.60 2.53
CA GLY A 168 -10.12 7.01 2.27
C GLY A 168 -9.48 7.55 0.98
N ARG A 169 -8.17 7.36 0.87
CA ARG A 169 -7.39 7.60 -0.33
C ARG A 169 -6.78 6.29 -0.81
N PHE A 170 -7.02 5.96 -2.07
CA PHE A 170 -6.55 4.74 -2.69
C PHE A 170 -5.50 5.08 -3.74
N ILE A 171 -4.31 4.49 -3.59
CA ILE A 171 -3.26 4.55 -4.60
C ILE A 171 -2.85 3.11 -4.94
N HIS A 172 -2.55 2.86 -6.21
CA HIS A 172 -2.14 1.54 -6.66
C HIS A 172 -1.06 1.65 -7.73
N THR A 173 -0.44 0.53 -8.09
CA THR A 173 0.70 0.53 -9.03
C THR A 173 0.26 0.71 -10.48
N TYR A 174 -0.89 0.15 -10.88
CA TYR A 174 -1.29 0.10 -12.30
C TYR A 174 -2.73 0.53 -12.55
N MET A 175 -2.97 1.27 -13.64
CA MET A 175 -4.33 1.68 -14.02
C MET A 175 -5.25 0.48 -14.30
N THR A 176 -4.72 -0.55 -14.97
CA THR A 176 -5.44 -1.77 -15.35
C THR A 176 -4.45 -2.84 -15.79
N ASP A 177 -4.94 -4.02 -16.20
CA ASP A 177 -4.11 -5.03 -16.83
C ASP A 177 -3.58 -4.57 -18.20
N GLY A 178 -2.47 -5.15 -18.66
CA GLY A 178 -1.79 -4.69 -19.87
C GLY A 178 -0.42 -5.30 -20.08
N ASN A 179 0.18 -5.01 -21.24
CA ASN A 179 1.53 -5.46 -21.60
C ASN A 179 2.26 -4.42 -22.49
N PRO A 180 3.18 -3.59 -21.94
CA PRO A 180 3.54 -3.48 -20.52
C PRO A 180 2.37 -2.96 -19.67
N LEU A 181 2.48 -3.08 -18.35
CA LEU A 181 1.45 -2.60 -17.43
C LEU A 181 1.40 -1.07 -17.38
N PRO A 182 0.23 -0.44 -17.60
CA PRO A 182 0.12 1.01 -17.53
C PRO A 182 0.23 1.48 -16.07
N SER A 183 1.27 2.26 -15.77
CA SER A 183 1.47 2.87 -14.44
C SER A 183 0.28 3.73 -14.01
N PHE A 184 -0.06 3.71 -12.72
CA PHE A 184 -1.10 4.58 -12.17
C PHE A 184 -0.86 6.07 -12.49
N ALA A 185 -1.94 6.79 -12.78
CA ALA A 185 -1.89 8.21 -13.14
C ALA A 185 -3.00 9.00 -12.43
N GLY A 186 -2.65 10.21 -11.99
CA GLY A 186 -3.56 11.10 -11.26
C GLY A 186 -3.27 11.16 -9.76
N GLU A 187 -4.17 11.82 -9.05
CA GLU A 187 -4.17 11.90 -7.60
C GLU A 187 -4.74 10.61 -6.97
N PRO A 188 -4.35 10.23 -5.74
CA PRO A 188 -4.97 9.12 -5.02
C PRO A 188 -6.50 9.25 -4.96
N GLU A 189 -7.18 8.20 -5.38
CA GLU A 189 -8.61 8.20 -5.60
C GLU A 189 -9.36 8.32 -4.27
N LEU A 190 -10.45 9.09 -4.26
CA LEU A 190 -11.32 9.20 -3.09
C LEU A 190 -12.22 7.96 -2.98
N VAL A 191 -12.13 7.21 -1.88
CA VAL A 191 -12.91 5.97 -1.68
C VAL A 191 -13.64 5.96 -0.33
N ASN A 192 -14.65 5.10 -0.20
CA ASN A 192 -15.29 4.77 1.08
C ASN A 192 -14.45 3.81 1.94
N VAL A 193 -14.65 3.90 3.25
CA VAL A 193 -14.12 2.97 4.27
C VAL A 193 -15.25 2.53 5.21
N CYS A 194 -15.11 1.37 5.86
CA CYS A 194 -16.10 0.83 6.80
C CYS A 194 -15.66 0.99 8.26
N ASP A 195 -16.60 1.01 9.20
CA ASP A 195 -16.31 1.09 10.65
C ASP A 195 -15.76 -0.21 11.24
N ASP A 196 -16.28 -1.35 10.79
CA ASP A 196 -15.85 -2.68 11.24
C ASP A 196 -14.72 -3.22 10.37
N ILE A 197 -13.63 -3.66 11.01
CA ILE A 197 -12.44 -4.16 10.33
C ILE A 197 -12.70 -5.51 9.65
N ASN A 198 -13.56 -6.38 10.20
CA ASN A 198 -13.84 -7.68 9.60
C ASN A 198 -14.67 -7.48 8.32
N GLU A 199 -15.72 -6.67 8.40
CA GLU A 199 -16.53 -6.31 7.22
C GLU A 199 -15.67 -5.65 6.14
N TYR A 200 -14.77 -4.72 6.51
CA TYR A 200 -13.90 -4.07 5.54
C TYR A 200 -12.89 -5.03 4.92
N THR A 201 -12.30 -5.91 5.74
CA THR A 201 -11.34 -6.91 5.27
C THR A 201 -12.00 -7.87 4.28
N ASP A 202 -13.19 -8.38 4.60
CA ASP A 202 -13.95 -9.27 3.72
C ASP A 202 -14.38 -8.57 2.43
N LEU A 203 -14.85 -7.32 2.53
CA LEU A 203 -15.22 -6.51 1.38
C LEU A 203 -14.04 -6.32 0.42
N LEU A 204 -12.88 -5.94 0.93
CA LEU A 204 -11.67 -5.78 0.12
C LEU A 204 -11.25 -7.12 -0.50
N TRP A 205 -11.09 -8.17 0.32
CA TRP A 205 -10.62 -9.48 -0.14
C TRP A 205 -11.51 -10.13 -1.20
N ASN A 206 -12.82 -9.98 -1.06
CA ASN A 206 -13.80 -10.53 -2.01
C ASN A 206 -13.96 -9.66 -3.26
N SER A 207 -13.50 -8.41 -3.23
CA SER A 207 -13.51 -7.52 -4.39
C SER A 207 -12.25 -7.62 -5.25
N LEU A 208 -11.13 -8.07 -4.67
CA LEU A 208 -9.92 -8.37 -5.46
C LEU A 208 -10.17 -9.55 -6.41
N ASN A 209 -9.63 -9.46 -7.62
CA ASN A 209 -9.73 -10.53 -8.61
C ASN A 209 -9.20 -11.86 -8.02
N ALA A 210 -10.04 -12.91 -8.13
CA ALA A 210 -9.80 -14.18 -7.46
C ALA A 210 -8.52 -14.89 -7.94
N ASP A 211 -8.15 -14.76 -9.22
CA ASP A 211 -6.97 -15.40 -9.78
C ASP A 211 -5.70 -14.66 -9.38
N ASN A 212 -5.78 -13.33 -9.29
CA ASN A 212 -4.62 -12.47 -9.09
C ASN A 212 -4.35 -12.09 -7.64
N LYS A 213 -5.32 -12.16 -6.72
CA LYS A 213 -5.09 -11.81 -5.30
C LYS A 213 -4.08 -12.75 -4.63
N VAL A 214 -3.22 -12.17 -3.81
CA VAL A 214 -2.12 -12.89 -3.12
C VAL A 214 -2.27 -12.73 -1.61
N SER A 215 -2.22 -11.49 -1.12
CA SER A 215 -2.29 -11.19 0.31
C SER A 215 -2.96 -9.84 0.56
N LEU A 216 -3.58 -9.71 1.73
CA LEU A 216 -4.22 -8.50 2.22
C LEU A 216 -3.82 -8.27 3.68
N PHE A 217 -3.46 -7.05 4.00
CA PHE A 217 -3.27 -6.52 5.34
C PHE A 217 -4.27 -5.39 5.56
N VAL A 218 -4.94 -5.39 6.71
CA VAL A 218 -5.81 -4.30 7.16
C VAL A 218 -5.48 -3.98 8.61
N ARG A 219 -5.28 -2.70 8.93
CA ARG A 219 -5.05 -2.22 10.28
C ARG A 219 -5.96 -1.04 10.62
N TYR A 220 -6.54 -1.12 11.81
CA TYR A 220 -7.32 -0.04 12.40
C TYR A 220 -6.60 0.43 13.66
N VAL A 221 -6.30 1.72 13.76
CA VAL A 221 -5.67 2.33 14.94
C VAL A 221 -6.70 3.22 15.62
N ASP A 222 -7.03 2.91 16.87
CA ASP A 222 -7.90 3.74 17.71
C ASP A 222 -7.19 5.04 18.08
N LEU A 223 -7.78 6.17 17.67
CA LEU A 223 -7.13 7.47 17.78
C LEU A 223 -7.06 7.97 19.22
N ALA A 224 -7.99 7.56 20.08
CA ALA A 224 -7.99 7.97 21.48
C ALA A 224 -6.93 7.23 22.31
N THR A 225 -6.68 5.96 22.00
CA THR A 225 -5.84 5.07 22.83
C THR A 225 -4.51 4.69 22.18
N GLY A 226 -4.37 4.86 20.86
CA GLY A 226 -3.24 4.38 20.07
C GLY A 226 -3.19 2.87 19.88
N LYS A 227 -4.15 2.10 20.43
CA LYS A 227 -4.22 0.65 20.25
C LYS A 227 -4.65 0.32 18.83
N TYR A 228 -4.17 -0.80 18.30
CA TYR A 228 -4.52 -1.23 16.96
C TYR A 228 -5.01 -2.67 16.89
N GLU A 229 -5.85 -2.94 15.89
CA GLU A 229 -6.22 -4.28 15.44
C GLU A 229 -5.66 -4.50 14.03
N THR A 230 -5.21 -5.72 13.74
CA THR A 230 -4.67 -6.10 12.43
C THR A 230 -5.35 -7.38 11.92
N LYS A 231 -5.66 -7.42 10.63
CA LYS A 231 -6.07 -8.62 9.89
C LYS A 231 -5.08 -8.87 8.76
N ILE A 232 -4.66 -10.12 8.64
CA ILE A 232 -3.83 -10.60 7.53
C ILE A 232 -4.57 -11.76 6.88
N ILE A 233 -4.75 -11.69 5.56
CA ILE A 233 -5.26 -12.78 4.74
C ILE A 233 -4.20 -13.11 3.70
N ASN A 234 -3.85 -14.38 3.58
CA ASN A 234 -3.01 -14.90 2.50
C ASN A 234 -3.82 -15.92 1.70
N LYS A 235 -3.74 -15.86 0.37
CA LYS A 235 -4.38 -16.86 -0.50
C LYS A 235 -3.73 -18.24 -0.33
N ASN A 236 -2.40 -18.24 -0.19
CA ASN A 236 -1.61 -19.41 0.13
C ASN A 236 -1.22 -19.26 1.61
N ALA A 237 -1.55 -20.22 2.47
CA ALA A 237 -1.24 -20.19 3.89
C ALA A 237 -0.88 -21.61 4.36
#